data_AF-A0A924YZA9-F1
#
_entry.id   AF-A0A924YZA9-F1
#
_cell.length_a   1.000
_cell.length_b   1.000
_cell.length_c   1.000
_cell.angle_alpha   90.00
_cell.angle_beta   90.00
_cell.angle_gamma   90.00
#
_symmetry.space_group_name_H-M   'P 1'
#
loop_
_entity.id
_entity.type
_entity.pdbx_description
1 polymer ?
#
loop_
_entity_poly.entity_id
_entity_poly.type
_entity_poly.pdbx_seq_one_letter_code
_entity_poly.pdbx_strand_id
1 'polypeptide(L)'
;MNNSKVIKAKLGDHVRIEYSGQFKDEKAGLQRLGREVFEFVVGSDEVMPGINKGVVGMVEGERKQMTLQPQDAYGEFRPHLIQEIPRSRLPSDVVLKVGKRLTTIGVKSGRRRKVKIVELTSTTVVVDGNHPLAGKTVEVEFQLLVHDTSLNGQGLKRELIGDE
;
A
#
# COMPACT_ATOMS: atom_id res chain seq x y z
N MET A 1 -38.07 9.29 21.61
CA MET A 1 -36.61 9.40 21.75
C MET A 1 -35.99 8.39 20.81
N ASN A 2 -35.44 8.83 19.67
CA ASN A 2 -34.83 7.92 18.71
C ASN A 2 -33.49 7.46 19.27
N ASN A 3 -33.44 6.24 19.80
CA ASN A 3 -32.18 5.55 20.04
C ASN A 3 -31.59 5.19 18.67
N SER A 4 -30.89 6.14 18.05
CA SER A 4 -30.04 5.84 16.90
C SER A 4 -29.00 4.82 17.36
N LYS A 5 -29.21 3.56 16.98
CA LYS A 5 -28.32 2.46 17.28
C LYS A 5 -26.96 2.79 16.70
N VAL A 6 -25.99 3.08 17.56
CA VAL A 6 -24.61 3.36 17.15
C VAL A 6 -24.06 2.09 16.51
N ILE A 7 -23.89 2.12 15.19
CA ILE A 7 -23.32 1.00 14.45
C ILE A 7 -21.80 1.18 14.46
N LYS A 8 -21.10 0.15 14.96
CA LYS A 8 -19.63 0.10 14.98
C LYS A 8 -19.14 -0.77 13.84
N ALA A 9 -18.09 -0.34 13.17
CA ALA A 9 -17.42 -1.11 12.14
C ALA A 9 -16.88 -2.43 12.72
N LYS A 10 -17.06 -3.54 11.99
CA LYS A 10 -16.59 -4.88 12.35
C LYS A 10 -16.06 -5.59 11.11
N LEU A 11 -15.41 -6.73 11.35
CA LEU A 11 -14.91 -7.61 10.30
C LEU A 11 -15.98 -7.93 9.24
N GLY A 12 -15.61 -7.80 7.97
CA GLY A 12 -16.49 -8.04 6.82
C GLY A 12 -17.35 -6.84 6.39
N ASP A 13 -17.36 -5.75 7.15
CA ASP A 13 -18.08 -4.53 6.75
C ASP A 13 -17.34 -3.79 5.62
N HIS A 14 -18.10 -3.17 4.72
CA HIS A 14 -17.55 -2.23 3.75
C HIS A 14 -17.43 -0.85 4.38
N VAL A 15 -16.24 -0.27 4.33
CA VAL A 15 -15.97 1.03 4.94
C VAL A 15 -15.24 1.93 3.96
N ARG A 16 -15.57 3.22 4.02
CA ARG A 16 -14.83 4.28 3.34
C ARG A 16 -14.12 5.13 4.37
N ILE A 17 -12.82 5.30 4.20
CA ILE A 17 -12.02 6.17 5.06
C ILE A 17 -11.39 7.30 4.25
N GLU A 18 -11.17 8.43 4.90
CA GLU A 18 -10.15 9.39 4.47
C GLU A 18 -8.92 9.16 5.35
N TYR A 19 -7.74 9.05 4.76
CA TYR A 19 -6.51 8.98 5.52
C TYR A 19 -5.44 9.91 4.96
N SER A 20 -4.54 10.32 5.84
CA SER A 20 -3.30 11.00 5.51
C SER A 20 -2.21 10.44 6.42
N GLY A 21 -0.95 10.74 6.10
CA GLY A 21 0.13 10.31 6.97
C GLY A 21 1.40 11.08 6.76
N GLN A 22 2.40 10.71 7.54
CA GLN A 22 3.74 11.24 7.43
C GLN A 22 4.76 10.18 7.84
N PHE A 23 5.95 10.28 7.27
CA PHE A 23 7.05 9.38 7.59
C PHE A 23 8.36 10.16 7.55
N LYS A 24 9.35 9.68 8.28
CA LYS A 24 10.70 10.24 8.24
C LYS A 24 11.49 9.56 7.11
N ASP A 25 12.00 10.36 6.18
CA ASP A 25 13.00 9.95 5.22
C ASP A 25 14.39 10.38 5.69
N GLU A 26 15.38 9.51 5.53
CA GLU A 26 16.76 9.80 5.95
C GLU A 26 17.37 10.98 5.18
N LYS A 27 17.02 11.14 3.90
CA LYS A 27 17.60 12.17 3.02
C LYS A 27 16.72 13.40 2.93
N ALA A 28 15.41 13.21 2.88
CA ALA A 28 14.44 14.28 2.65
C ALA A 28 13.75 14.78 3.94
N GLY A 29 14.13 14.27 5.12
CA GLY A 29 13.53 14.66 6.39
C GLY A 29 12.07 14.20 6.53
N LEU A 30 11.23 14.98 7.19
CA LEU A 30 9.81 14.66 7.36
C LEU A 30 9.07 14.80 6.02
N GLN A 31 8.42 13.73 5.59
CA GLN A 31 7.64 13.66 4.36
C GLN A 31 6.17 13.42 4.70
N ARG A 32 5.25 14.01 3.92
CA ARG A 32 3.81 13.84 4.09
C ARG A 32 3.23 12.99 2.97
N LEU A 33 2.38 12.05 3.34
CA LEU A 33 1.46 11.37 2.45
C LEU A 33 0.24 12.28 2.25
N GLY A 34 -0.21 12.39 1.01
CA GLY A 34 -1.41 13.15 0.67
C GLY A 34 -2.63 12.61 1.40
N ARG A 35 -3.70 13.41 1.38
CA ARG A 35 -5.01 13.00 1.84
C ARG A 35 -5.68 12.19 0.74
N GLU A 36 -6.01 10.94 1.03
CA GLU A 36 -6.64 10.01 0.10
C GLU A 36 -7.91 9.41 0.70
N VAL A 37 -8.91 9.19 -0.15
CA VAL A 37 -10.11 8.44 0.20
C VAL A 37 -9.97 7.02 -0.31
N PHE A 38 -10.18 6.05 0.56
CA PHE A 38 -10.03 4.64 0.24
C PHE A 38 -11.20 3.83 0.78
N GLU A 39 -11.70 2.90 -0.02
CA GLU A 39 -12.80 2.01 0.33
C GLU A 39 -12.30 0.57 0.33
N PHE A 40 -12.64 -0.18 1.38
CA PHE A 40 -12.18 -1.55 1.56
C PHE A 40 -13.11 -2.34 2.47
N VAL A 41 -12.92 -3.65 2.48
CA VAL A 41 -13.60 -4.55 3.41
C VAL A 41 -12.77 -4.71 4.67
N VAL A 42 -13.35 -4.44 5.85
CA VAL A 42 -12.65 -4.63 7.12
C VAL A 42 -12.20 -6.09 7.24
N GLY A 43 -10.90 -6.28 7.48
CA GLY A 43 -10.22 -7.58 7.49
C GLY A 43 -9.57 -8.02 6.18
N SER A 44 -9.73 -7.28 5.07
CA SER A 44 -9.01 -7.58 3.81
C SER A 44 -7.56 -7.07 3.81
N ASP A 45 -6.72 -7.62 2.94
CA ASP A 45 -5.32 -7.17 2.78
C ASP A 45 -5.21 -5.93 1.85
N GLU A 46 -6.29 -5.17 1.64
CA GLU A 46 -6.34 -4.05 0.69
C GLU A 46 -5.79 -2.74 1.25
N VAL A 47 -5.72 -2.61 2.58
CA VAL A 47 -5.23 -1.43 3.28
C VAL A 47 -4.10 -1.81 4.25
N MET A 48 -3.34 -0.82 4.73
CA MET A 48 -2.32 -1.02 5.76
C MET A 48 -2.89 -1.79 6.97
N PRO A 49 -2.26 -2.89 7.43
CA PRO A 49 -2.79 -3.72 8.51
C PRO A 49 -3.14 -2.94 9.78
N GLY A 50 -2.38 -1.90 10.10
CA GLY A 50 -2.64 -1.02 11.25
C GLY A 50 -3.95 -0.23 11.11
N ILE A 51 -4.23 0.34 9.93
CA ILE A 51 -5.52 1.00 9.65
C ILE A 51 -6.65 -0.03 9.70
N ASN A 52 -6.46 -1.19 9.09
CA ASN A 52 -7.48 -2.24 9.08
C ASN A 52 -7.90 -2.66 10.51
N LYS A 53 -6.92 -2.91 11.39
CA LYS A 53 -7.18 -3.18 12.81
C LYS A 53 -7.79 -1.98 13.52
N GLY A 54 -7.34 -0.77 13.19
CA GLY A 54 -7.74 0.48 13.83
C GLY A 54 -9.19 0.89 13.56
N VAL A 55 -9.75 0.54 12.40
CA VAL A 55 -11.15 0.85 12.05
C VAL A 55 -12.15 0.00 12.82
N VAL A 56 -11.76 -1.19 13.31
CA VAL A 56 -12.65 -2.05 14.09
C VAL A 56 -13.13 -1.31 15.34
N GLY A 57 -14.44 -1.28 15.54
CA GLY A 57 -15.09 -0.62 16.67
C GLY A 57 -15.35 0.88 16.47
N MET A 58 -14.86 1.50 15.38
CA MET A 58 -15.13 2.90 15.07
C MET A 58 -16.57 3.14 14.65
N VAL A 59 -17.05 4.34 14.91
CA VAL A 59 -18.34 4.84 14.40
C VAL A 59 -18.12 5.81 13.24
N GLU A 60 -19.10 5.95 12.37
CA GLU A 60 -19.02 6.92 11.27
C GLU A 60 -18.76 8.34 11.81
N GLY A 61 -17.84 9.06 11.16
CA GLY A 61 -17.34 10.36 11.57
C GLY A 61 -16.17 10.31 12.57
N GLU A 62 -15.92 9.18 13.23
CA GLU A 62 -14.81 9.04 14.19
C GLU A 62 -13.46 9.13 13.48
N ARG A 63 -12.49 9.75 14.16
CA ARG A 63 -11.12 9.96 13.68
C ARG A 63 -10.12 9.35 14.66
N LYS A 64 -9.08 8.70 14.12
CA LYS A 64 -7.98 8.13 14.89
C LYS A 64 -6.64 8.55 14.30
N GLN A 65 -5.66 8.69 15.19
CA GLN A 65 -4.26 8.87 14.82
C GLN A 65 -3.44 7.76 15.46
N MET A 66 -2.52 7.17 14.71
CA MET A 66 -1.64 6.12 15.24
C MET A 66 -0.29 6.10 14.53
N THR A 67 0.72 5.59 15.23
CA THR A 67 2.04 5.31 14.66
C THR A 67 2.11 3.84 14.26
N LEU A 68 2.34 3.58 12.98
CA LEU A 68 2.45 2.24 12.41
C LEU A 68 3.90 1.86 12.24
N GLN A 69 4.29 0.74 12.84
CA GLN A 69 5.57 0.09 12.54
C GLN A 69 5.55 -0.48 11.11
N PRO A 70 6.72 -0.75 10.49
CA PRO A 70 6.76 -1.14 9.08
C PRO A 70 5.86 -2.33 8.77
N GLN A 71 5.88 -3.39 9.60
CA GLN A 71 4.99 -4.55 9.50
C GLN A 71 3.47 -4.23 9.50
N ASP A 72 3.05 -3.13 10.13
CA ASP A 72 1.64 -2.70 10.18
C ASP A 72 1.31 -1.63 9.13
N ALA A 73 2.30 -1.17 8.35
CA ALA A 73 2.17 -0.20 7.27
C ALA A 73 2.50 -0.83 5.91
N TYR A 74 3.67 -0.53 5.35
CA TYR A 74 4.10 -0.95 4.01
C TYR A 74 4.98 -2.21 3.99
N GLY A 75 5.08 -2.88 5.13
CA GLY A 75 5.90 -4.06 5.34
C GLY A 75 7.34 -3.75 5.71
N GLU A 76 8.02 -4.78 6.22
CA GLU A 76 9.46 -4.74 6.49
C GLU A 76 10.26 -4.60 5.19
N PHE A 77 11.42 -3.94 5.30
CA PHE A 77 12.39 -3.95 4.23
C PHE A 77 12.96 -5.37 4.05
N ARG A 78 12.99 -5.84 2.81
CA ARG A 78 13.42 -7.20 2.47
C ARG A 78 14.69 -7.15 1.62
N PRO A 79 15.88 -7.42 2.21
CA PRO A 79 17.15 -7.38 1.49
C PRO A 79 17.18 -8.32 0.28
N HIS A 80 16.50 -9.47 0.36
CA HIS A 80 16.40 -10.46 -0.72
C HIS A 80 15.56 -9.99 -1.93
N LEU A 81 14.87 -8.86 -1.84
CA LEU A 81 14.21 -8.20 -2.98
C LEU A 81 15.14 -7.25 -3.73
N ILE A 82 16.35 -7.01 -3.22
CA ILE A 82 17.43 -6.40 -3.98
C ILE A 82 18.05 -7.50 -4.86
N GLN A 83 18.09 -7.25 -6.17
CA GLN A 83 18.59 -8.22 -7.14
C GLN A 83 19.54 -7.57 -8.13
N GLU A 84 20.57 -8.30 -8.48
CA GLU A 84 21.46 -7.95 -9.57
C GLU A 84 20.96 -8.57 -10.87
N ILE A 85 20.87 -7.74 -11.89
CA ILE A 85 20.47 -8.14 -13.23
C ILE A 85 21.63 -7.81 -14.17
N PRO A 86 22.21 -8.80 -14.87
CA PRO A 86 23.18 -8.53 -15.93
C PRO A 86 22.58 -7.61 -16.99
N ARG A 87 23.32 -6.57 -17.40
CA ARG A 87 22.89 -5.60 -18.43
C ARG A 87 22.44 -6.30 -19.71
N SER A 88 23.10 -7.42 -20.06
CA SER A 88 22.79 -8.26 -21.23
C SER A 88 21.40 -8.89 -21.22
N ARG A 89 20.74 -9.00 -20.04
CA ARG A 89 19.36 -9.50 -19.92
C ARG A 89 18.31 -8.40 -20.10
N LEU A 90 18.73 -7.14 -20.18
CA LEU A 90 17.85 -6.01 -20.37
C LEU A 90 17.90 -5.57 -21.83
N PRO A 91 16.75 -5.22 -22.44
CA PRO A 91 16.73 -4.65 -23.78
C PRO A 91 17.60 -3.38 -23.87
N SER A 92 18.32 -3.22 -24.98
CA SER A 92 19.29 -2.14 -25.18
C SER A 92 18.64 -0.75 -25.29
N ASP A 93 17.36 -0.72 -25.70
CA ASP A 93 16.52 0.47 -25.82
C ASP A 93 16.00 1.00 -24.47
N VAL A 94 16.15 0.23 -23.38
CA VAL A 94 15.78 0.69 -22.04
C VAL A 94 16.79 1.70 -21.52
N VAL A 95 16.33 2.95 -21.38
CA VAL A 95 17.08 3.99 -20.68
C VAL A 95 17.21 3.64 -19.20
N LEU A 96 18.42 3.32 -18.77
CA LEU A 96 18.74 3.05 -17.37
C LEU A 96 19.25 4.30 -16.66
N LYS A 97 18.67 4.60 -15.50
CA LYS A 97 19.09 5.68 -14.62
C LYS A 97 18.82 5.30 -13.18
N VAL A 98 19.78 5.52 -12.28
CA VAL A 98 19.57 5.33 -10.84
C VAL A 98 18.35 6.14 -10.38
N GLY A 99 17.50 5.52 -9.58
CA GLY A 99 16.22 6.07 -9.13
C GLY A 99 15.03 5.78 -10.06
N LYS A 100 15.26 5.43 -11.33
CA LYS A 100 14.18 5.10 -12.28
C LYS A 100 13.50 3.79 -11.88
N ARG A 101 12.19 3.71 -12.10
CA ARG A 101 11.41 2.47 -11.95
C ARG A 101 11.31 1.74 -13.28
N LEU A 102 11.50 0.43 -13.23
CA LEU A 102 11.32 -0.49 -14.35
C LEU A 102 10.17 -1.44 -14.02
N THR A 103 9.43 -1.86 -15.04
CA THR A 103 8.53 -3.02 -14.92
C THR A 103 9.27 -4.21 -15.49
N THR A 104 9.56 -5.21 -14.67
CA THR A 104 10.27 -6.43 -15.04
C THR A 104 9.37 -7.65 -14.84
N ILE A 105 9.71 -8.78 -15.44
CA ILE A 105 9.06 -10.05 -15.13
C ILE A 105 9.93 -10.75 -14.09
N GLY A 106 9.37 -11.06 -12.92
CA GLY A 106 10.11 -11.72 -11.87
C GLY A 106 10.53 -13.13 -12.30
N VAL A 107 11.84 -13.37 -12.40
CA VAL A 107 12.44 -14.59 -12.98
C VAL A 107 11.86 -15.88 -12.39
N LYS A 108 11.56 -15.92 -11.09
CA LYS A 108 10.95 -17.08 -10.42
C LYS A 108 9.42 -17.13 -10.49
N SER A 109 8.77 -15.97 -10.61
CA SER A 109 7.30 -15.86 -10.45
C SER A 109 6.53 -15.74 -11.76
N GLY A 110 7.19 -15.39 -12.87
CA GLY A 110 6.53 -15.09 -14.16
C GLY A 110 5.63 -13.85 -14.15
N ARG A 111 5.44 -13.19 -13.00
CA ARG A 111 4.59 -12.00 -12.84
C ARG A 111 5.37 -10.72 -13.10
N ARG A 112 4.69 -9.73 -13.68
CA ARG A 112 5.19 -8.36 -13.79
C ARG A 112 5.37 -7.76 -12.39
N ARG A 113 6.52 -7.14 -12.14
CA ARG A 113 6.83 -6.41 -10.90
C ARG A 113 7.46 -5.07 -11.25
N LYS A 114 7.15 -4.06 -10.43
CA LYS A 114 7.83 -2.77 -10.49
C LYS A 114 9.05 -2.82 -9.57
N VAL A 115 10.21 -2.47 -10.09
CA VAL A 115 11.48 -2.41 -9.34
C VAL A 115 12.14 -1.05 -9.54
N LYS A 116 12.90 -0.56 -8.58
CA LYS A 116 13.66 0.69 -8.66
C LYS A 116 15.13 0.38 -8.91
N ILE A 117 15.75 1.04 -9.89
CA ILE A 117 17.20 0.96 -10.06
C ILE A 117 17.87 1.69 -8.91
N VAL A 118 18.70 0.99 -8.13
CA VAL A 118 19.44 1.59 -7.01
C VAL A 118 20.91 1.79 -7.34
N GLU A 119 21.46 1.00 -8.25
CA GLU A 119 22.85 1.11 -8.70
C GLU A 119 23.00 0.65 -10.16
N LEU A 120 23.97 1.25 -10.86
CA LEU A 120 24.32 0.92 -12.24
C LEU A 120 25.83 0.83 -12.39
N THR A 121 26.29 -0.25 -12.99
CA THR A 121 27.66 -0.44 -13.47
C THR A 121 27.67 -0.70 -14.97
N SER A 122 28.86 -0.86 -15.57
CA SER A 122 28.99 -1.18 -17.00
C SER A 122 28.36 -2.53 -17.37
N THR A 123 28.36 -3.49 -16.45
CA THR A 123 27.90 -4.87 -16.68
C THR A 123 26.63 -5.25 -15.94
N THR A 124 26.28 -4.53 -14.87
CA THR A 124 25.25 -4.96 -13.92
C THR A 124 24.31 -3.81 -13.56
N VAL A 125 23.05 -4.16 -13.32
CA VAL A 125 21.99 -3.28 -12.83
C VAL A 125 21.48 -3.84 -11.51
N VAL A 126 21.59 -3.06 -10.44
CA VAL A 126 21.02 -3.45 -9.15
C VAL A 126 19.63 -2.83 -9.04
N VAL A 127 18.64 -3.68 -8.81
CA VAL A 127 17.24 -3.26 -8.66
C VAL A 127 16.70 -3.63 -7.30
N ASP A 128 15.86 -2.77 -6.75
CA ASP A 128 15.15 -2.97 -5.50
C ASP A 128 13.65 -3.18 -5.77
N GLY A 129 13.13 -4.34 -5.39
CA GLY A 129 11.72 -4.70 -5.50
C GLY A 129 10.86 -4.37 -4.29
N ASN A 130 11.40 -3.74 -3.25
CA ASN A 130 10.64 -3.32 -2.07
C ASN A 130 9.62 -2.23 -2.40
N HIS A 131 8.56 -2.15 -1.58
CA HIS A 131 7.71 -0.96 -1.57
C HIS A 131 8.59 0.26 -1.23
N PRO A 132 8.40 1.44 -1.86
CA PRO A 132 9.23 2.63 -1.58
C PRO A 132 9.21 3.09 -0.11
N LEU A 133 8.19 2.68 0.64
CA LEU A 133 8.04 2.99 2.06
C LEU A 133 8.26 1.77 2.98
N ALA A 134 8.73 0.65 2.44
CA ALA A 134 9.05 -0.53 3.24
C ALA A 134 10.15 -0.21 4.27
N GLY A 135 10.04 -0.78 5.46
CA GLY A 135 10.96 -0.52 6.57
C GLY A 135 10.77 0.83 7.26
N LYS A 136 9.82 1.67 6.83
CA LYS A 136 9.55 2.97 7.44
C LYS A 136 8.40 2.89 8.44
N THR A 137 8.59 3.52 9.60
CA THR A 137 7.50 3.86 10.52
C THR A 137 6.68 5.01 9.92
N VAL A 138 5.35 4.88 9.95
CA VAL A 138 4.42 5.86 9.37
C VAL A 138 3.43 6.31 10.43
N GLU A 139 3.35 7.62 10.66
CA GLU A 139 2.26 8.20 11.44
C GLU A 139 1.07 8.44 10.52
N VAL A 140 -0.07 7.86 10.85
CA VAL A 140 -1.29 7.99 10.05
C VAL A 140 -2.39 8.62 10.87
N GLU A 141 -3.23 9.37 10.19
CA GLU A 141 -4.47 9.91 10.72
C GLU A 141 -5.58 9.55 9.73
N PHE A 142 -6.63 8.91 10.22
CA PHE A 142 -7.73 8.44 9.38
C PHE A 142 -9.08 8.66 10.04
N GLN A 143 -10.09 8.90 9.20
CA GLN A 143 -11.48 9.12 9.60
C GLN A 143 -12.38 8.14 8.86
N LEU A 144 -13.31 7.51 9.59
CA LEU A 144 -14.35 6.69 8.99
C LEU A 144 -15.41 7.61 8.38
N LEU A 145 -15.50 7.65 7.05
CA LEU A 145 -16.44 8.52 6.34
C LEU A 145 -17.80 7.84 6.11
N VAL A 146 -17.79 6.55 5.77
CA VAL A 146 -19.02 5.79 5.49
C VAL A 146 -18.87 4.40 6.07
N HIS A 147 -19.90 3.96 6.78
CA HIS A 147 -20.06 2.56 7.18
C HIS A 147 -21.22 1.92 6.40
N ASP A 148 -20.90 1.17 5.34
CA ASP A 148 -21.92 0.46 4.55
C ASP A 148 -22.00 -1.01 4.97
N THR A 149 -23.12 -1.37 5.59
CA THR A 149 -23.41 -2.76 6.00
C THR A 149 -24.32 -3.49 5.01
N SER A 150 -24.81 -2.81 3.97
CA SER A 150 -25.75 -3.37 2.99
C SER A 150 -25.09 -4.34 2.00
N LEU A 151 -23.77 -4.21 1.81
CA LEU A 151 -22.96 -5.06 0.94
C LEU A 151 -22.44 -6.34 1.63
N ASN A 152 -22.65 -6.46 2.94
CA ASN A 152 -22.21 -7.62 3.72
C ASN A 152 -22.88 -8.91 3.21
N GLY A 153 -22.12 -9.73 2.47
CA GLY A 153 -22.61 -11.01 1.93
C GLY A 153 -22.98 -10.99 0.44
N GLN A 154 -22.87 -9.86 -0.25
CA GLN A 154 -22.94 -9.80 -1.71
C GLN A 154 -21.52 -9.87 -2.25
N GLY A 155 -21.06 -11.09 -2.60
CA GLY A 155 -19.75 -11.29 -3.19
C GLY A 155 -19.49 -10.33 -4.33
N LEU A 156 -18.33 -9.65 -4.29
CA LEU A 156 -17.81 -8.82 -5.37
C LEU A 156 -17.96 -9.55 -6.71
N LYS A 157 -18.98 -9.21 -7.48
CA LYS A 157 -18.92 -9.38 -8.93
C LYS A 157 -17.81 -8.44 -9.38
N ARG A 158 -16.61 -8.99 -9.54
CA ARG A 158 -15.56 -8.40 -10.37
C ARG A 158 -16.16 -8.25 -11.76
N GLU A 159 -16.68 -7.07 -12.09
CA GLU A 159 -16.76 -6.67 -13.49
C GLU A 159 -15.32 -6.61 -13.98
N LEU A 160 -14.93 -7.70 -14.65
CA LEU A 160 -13.80 -7.74 -15.55
C LEU A 160 -14.10 -6.67 -16.60
N ILE A 161 -13.47 -5.50 -16.46
CA ILE A 161 -13.33 -4.58 -17.58
C ILE A 161 -12.55 -5.35 -18.63
N GLY A 162 -13.25 -5.75 -19.69
CA GLY A 162 -12.64 -6.35 -20.86
C GLY A 162 -11.70 -5.35 -21.51
N ASP A 163 -10.47 -5.79 -21.73
CA ASP A 163 -9.56 -5.16 -22.68
C ASP A 163 -10.18 -5.29 -24.09
N GLU A 164 -10.39 -4.16 -24.77
CA GLU A 164 -10.27 -4.04 -26.23
C GLU A 164 -9.32 -2.89 -26.57
#